data_AF-A0A7X6Z577-F1
#
_entry.id   AF-A0A7X6Z577-F1
#
_cell.length_a   1.000
_cell.length_b   1.000
_cell.length_c   1.000
_cell.angle_alpha   90.00
_cell.angle_beta   90.00
_cell.angle_gamma   90.00
#
_symmetry.space_group_name_H-M   'P 1'
#
loop_
_entity.id
_entity.type
_entity.pdbx_description
1 polymer ?
#
loop_
_entity_poly.entity_id
_entity_poly.type
_entity_poly.pdbx_seq_one_letter_code
_entity_poly.pdbx_strand_id
1 'polypeptide(L)'
;MSFYELAAKRRSIYHLGKNVNLSNDKIVRLVKDIVNQTPSSFHSQTSRVVIVLDDEHDALWEITREALRAVVGDADFSGTDKKIDSFKAAKGTVLFYEDKDVVEGLQKQFP
;
A
#
# COMPACT_ATOMS: atom_id res chain seq x y z
N MET A 1 25.99 -3.85 1.96
CA MET A 1 24.99 -3.80 3.05
C MET A 1 24.48 -5.22 3.25
N SER A 2 24.46 -5.73 4.48
CA SER A 2 23.92 -7.05 4.79
C SER A 2 22.38 -7.01 4.90
N PHE A 3 21.73 -8.18 4.90
CA PHE A 3 20.29 -8.27 5.11
C PHE A 3 19.87 -7.72 6.48
N TYR A 4 20.65 -7.98 7.53
CA TYR A 4 20.40 -7.45 8.87
C TYR A 4 20.49 -5.92 8.91
N GLU A 5 21.51 -5.32 8.29
CA GLU A 5 21.65 -3.86 8.19
C GLU A 5 20.48 -3.21 7.44
N LEU A 6 19.98 -3.86 6.38
CA LEU A 6 18.82 -3.40 5.62
C LEU A 6 17.54 -3.45 6.47
N ALA A 7 17.31 -4.56 7.17
CA ALA A 7 16.16 -4.74 8.06
C ALA A 7 16.15 -3.71 9.20
N ALA A 8 17.32 -3.43 9.81
CA ALA A 8 17.47 -2.42 10.86
C ALA A 8 17.25 -0.98 10.36
N LYS A 9 17.60 -0.68 9.10
CA LYS A 9 17.39 0.64 8.48
C LYS A 9 15.94 0.90 8.08
N ARG A 10 15.13 -0.15 7.83
CA ARG A 10 13.72 0.00 7.45
C ARG A 10 12.87 0.47 8.65
N ARG A 11 12.33 1.68 8.57
CA ARG A 11 11.43 2.29 9.57
C ARG A 11 10.11 2.74 8.94
N SER A 12 9.08 2.91 9.76
CA SER A 12 7.85 3.59 9.33
C SER A 12 8.11 5.09 9.25
N ILE A 13 7.99 5.68 8.06
CA ILE A 13 8.21 7.11 7.82
C ILE A 13 6.87 7.76 7.50
N TYR A 14 6.43 8.71 8.33
CA TYR A 14 5.15 9.42 8.15
C TYR A 14 5.28 10.80 7.49
N HIS A 15 6.50 11.33 7.39
CA HIS A 15 6.76 12.59 6.69
C HIS A 15 7.39 12.25 5.34
N LEU A 16 6.52 12.00 4.36
CA LEU A 16 6.87 11.67 2.97
C LEU A 16 6.63 12.88 2.07
N GLY A 17 7.26 12.87 0.90
CA GLY A 17 7.11 13.90 -0.12
C GLY A 17 7.09 13.28 -1.53
N LYS A 18 6.80 14.10 -2.55
CA LYS A 18 6.79 13.68 -3.97
C LYS A 18 8.18 13.64 -4.62
N ASN A 19 9.21 14.11 -3.93
CA ASN A 19 10.61 14.17 -4.42
C ASN A 19 11.28 12.78 -4.41
N VAL A 20 11.04 11.98 -5.45
CA VAL A 20 11.60 10.63 -5.62
C VAL A 20 12.44 10.55 -6.89
N ASN A 21 13.71 10.17 -6.76
CA ASN A 21 14.68 10.10 -7.87
C ASN A 21 14.53 8.86 -8.78
N LEU A 22 13.40 8.16 -8.72
CA LEU A 22 13.06 6.99 -9.54
C LEU A 22 11.86 7.33 -10.43
N SER A 23 11.90 6.92 -11.69
CA SER A 23 10.75 7.00 -12.59
C SER A 23 9.65 6.03 -12.15
N ASN A 24 8.40 6.34 -12.52
CA ASN A 24 7.23 5.52 -12.20
C ASN A 24 7.42 4.06 -12.67
N ASP A 25 7.96 3.83 -13.87
CA ASP A 25 8.27 2.48 -14.37
C ASP A 25 9.24 1.70 -13.47
N LYS A 26 10.25 2.37 -12.91
CA LYS A 26 11.21 1.74 -11.98
C LYS A 26 10.55 1.40 -10.65
N ILE A 27 9.64 2.25 -10.17
CA ILE A 27 8.84 1.99 -8.96
C ILE A 27 7.91 0.79 -9.20
N VAL A 28 7.16 0.80 -10.31
CA VAL A 28 6.24 -0.28 -10.70
C VAL A 28 6.97 -1.60 -10.86
N ARG A 29 8.11 -1.61 -11.55
CA ARG A 29 8.95 -2.80 -11.71
C ARG A 29 9.49 -3.30 -10.38
N LEU A 30 10.02 -2.43 -9.54
CA LEU A 30 10.55 -2.81 -8.22
C LEU A 30 9.49 -3.50 -7.35
N VAL A 31 8.26 -2.96 -7.30
CA VAL A 31 7.17 -3.57 -6.54
C VAL A 31 6.76 -4.92 -7.14
N LYS A 32 6.62 -5.02 -8.47
CA LYS A 32 6.31 -6.28 -9.16
C LYS A 32 7.37 -7.36 -8.90
N ASP A 33 8.65 -7.01 -9.02
CA ASP A 33 9.77 -7.93 -8.80
C ASP A 33 9.78 -8.43 -7.34
N ILE A 34 9.52 -7.55 -6.35
CA ILE A 34 9.42 -7.94 -4.93
C ILE A 34 8.24 -8.89 -4.68
N VAL A 35 7.05 -8.58 -5.20
CA VAL A 35 5.86 -9.45 -5.04
C VAL A 35 6.11 -10.83 -5.65
N ASN A 36 6.69 -10.89 -6.85
CA ASN A 36 6.99 -12.15 -7.52
C ASN A 36 8.05 -13.00 -6.80
N GLN A 37 9.02 -12.36 -6.11
CA GLN A 37 10.06 -13.06 -5.34
C GLN A 37 9.65 -13.37 -3.89
N THR A 38 8.47 -12.93 -3.45
CA THR A 38 7.98 -13.21 -2.10
C THR A 38 7.36 -14.61 -2.05
N PRO A 39 7.89 -15.54 -1.23
CA PRO A 39 7.33 -16.89 -1.13
C PRO A 39 5.93 -16.86 -0.51
N SER A 40 5.05 -17.70 -1.03
CA SER A 40 3.68 -17.92 -0.54
C SER A 40 3.50 -19.38 -0.13
N SER A 41 2.64 -19.62 0.87
CA SER A 41 2.29 -20.97 1.32
C SER A 41 1.81 -21.81 0.15
N PHE A 42 2.36 -23.02 -0.03
CA PHE A 42 2.06 -23.91 -1.17
C PHE A 42 2.25 -23.25 -2.56
N HIS A 43 3.04 -22.19 -2.67
CA HIS A 43 3.18 -21.37 -3.89
C HIS A 43 1.84 -20.82 -4.42
N SER A 44 0.89 -20.58 -3.51
CA SER A 44 -0.48 -20.14 -3.81
C SER A 44 -0.58 -18.80 -4.55
N GLN A 45 0.42 -17.93 -4.39
CA GLN A 45 0.51 -16.61 -5.04
C GLN A 45 -0.81 -15.81 -4.91
N THR A 46 -1.41 -15.80 -3.72
CA THR A 46 -2.69 -15.14 -3.45
C THR A 46 -2.57 -13.62 -3.38
N SER A 47 -1.40 -13.07 -3.09
CA SER A 47 -1.20 -11.63 -3.00
C SER A 47 -1.46 -10.92 -4.33
N ARG A 48 -2.24 -9.85 -4.28
CA ARG A 48 -2.56 -8.95 -5.39
C ARG A 48 -2.19 -7.53 -4.96
N VAL A 49 -1.60 -6.75 -5.87
CA VAL A 49 -1.11 -5.40 -5.54
C VAL A 49 -1.57 -4.41 -6.60
N VAL A 50 -2.18 -3.32 -6.14
CA VAL A 50 -2.48 -2.14 -6.97
C VAL A 50 -1.50 -1.04 -6.60
N ILE A 51 -0.80 -0.51 -7.60
CA ILE A 51 0.19 0.54 -7.44
C ILE A 51 -0.44 1.84 -7.95
N VAL A 52 -0.58 2.81 -7.06
CA VAL A 52 -1.24 4.09 -7.34
C VAL A 52 -0.20 5.19 -7.15
N LEU A 53 0.03 6.03 -8.15
CA LEU A 53 1.08 7.06 -8.17
C LEU A 53 0.47 8.42 -8.49
N ASP A 54 1.20 9.50 -8.20
CA ASP A 54 0.91 10.86 -8.67
C ASP A 54 -0.56 11.31 -8.49
N ASP A 55 -1.28 11.60 -9.58
CA ASP A 55 -2.63 12.19 -9.53
C ASP A 55 -3.69 11.15 -9.10
N GLU A 56 -3.54 9.88 -9.50
CA GLU A 56 -4.40 8.80 -9.02
C GLU A 56 -4.19 8.53 -7.52
N HIS A 57 -2.97 8.75 -7.01
CA HIS A 57 -2.68 8.65 -5.57
C HIS A 57 -3.39 9.78 -4.81
N ASP A 58 -3.37 10.99 -5.36
CA ASP A 58 -4.10 12.12 -4.79
C ASP A 58 -5.61 11.85 -4.77
N ALA A 59 -6.17 11.27 -5.85
CA ALA A 59 -7.57 10.88 -5.93
C ALA A 59 -7.95 9.79 -4.91
N LEU A 60 -7.10 8.77 -4.71
CA LEU A 60 -7.30 7.71 -3.71
C LEU A 60 -7.46 8.29 -2.29
N TRP A 61 -6.65 9.29 -1.93
CA TRP A 61 -6.73 9.91 -0.61
C TRP A 61 -7.92 10.85 -0.45
N GLU A 62 -8.44 11.46 -1.53
CA GLU A 62 -9.72 12.17 -1.47
C GLU A 62 -10.91 11.22 -1.32
N ILE A 63 -10.95 10.09 -2.05
CA ILE A 63 -11.95 9.02 -1.83
C ILE A 63 -11.94 8.57 -0.36
N THR A 64 -10.75 8.42 0.22
CA THR A 64 -10.57 8.08 1.64
C THR A 64 -11.07 9.19 2.57
N ARG A 65 -10.88 10.47 2.22
CA ARG A 65 -11.36 11.64 2.97
C ARG A 65 -12.88 11.71 3.01
N GLU A 66 -13.53 11.51 1.87
CA GLU A 66 -14.99 11.51 1.75
C GLU A 66 -15.63 10.35 2.53
N ALA A 67 -15.11 9.13 2.34
CA ALA A 67 -15.60 7.94 3.03
C ALA A 67 -15.47 8.06 4.56
N LEU A 68 -14.35 8.56 5.08
CA LEU A 68 -14.16 8.76 6.52
C LEU A 68 -15.00 9.92 7.06
N ARG A 69 -15.19 11.00 6.30
CA ARG A 69 -16.07 12.12 6.71
C ARG A 69 -17.53 11.68 6.85
N ALA A 70 -18.01 10.83 5.94
CA ALA A 70 -19.35 10.24 6.02
C ALA A 70 -19.56 9.36 7.27
N VAL A 71 -18.50 8.72 7.79
CA VAL A 71 -18.54 7.91 9.03
C VAL A 71 -18.48 8.78 10.29
N VAL A 72 -17.75 9.91 10.25
CA VAL A 72 -17.58 10.82 11.39
C VAL A 72 -18.79 11.75 11.58
N GLY A 73 -19.49 12.12 10.51
CA GLY A 73 -20.63 13.05 10.56
C GLY A 73 -20.20 14.44 11.02
N ASP A 74 -20.96 15.04 11.92
CA ASP A 74 -20.76 16.42 12.42
C ASP A 74 -19.66 16.56 13.50
N ALA A 75 -18.99 15.46 13.87
CA ALA A 75 -17.89 15.49 14.84
C ALA A 75 -16.58 16.07 14.24
N ASP A 76 -15.63 16.46 15.10
CA ASP A 76 -14.37 17.08 14.65
C ASP A 76 -13.55 16.13 13.76
N PHE A 77 -13.54 16.44 12.46
CA PHE A 77 -12.79 15.71 11.44
C PHE A 77 -11.34 16.22 11.27
N SER A 78 -10.96 17.36 11.88
CA SER A 78 -9.74 18.09 11.54
C SER A 78 -8.44 17.31 11.80
N GLY A 79 -8.42 16.42 12.80
CA GLY A 79 -7.30 15.52 13.07
C GLY A 79 -7.12 14.45 11.99
N THR A 80 -8.24 13.87 11.51
CA THR A 80 -8.26 12.89 10.42
C THR A 80 -7.87 13.54 9.09
N ASP A 81 -8.40 14.74 8.82
CA ASP A 81 -8.12 15.52 7.61
C ASP A 81 -6.62 15.78 7.42
N LYS A 82 -5.97 16.32 8.47
CA LYS A 82 -4.51 16.53 8.51
C LYS A 82 -3.71 15.23 8.36
N LYS A 83 -4.25 14.11 8.84
CA LYS A 83 -3.58 12.81 8.72
C LYS A 83 -3.64 12.29 7.28
N ILE A 84 -4.75 12.48 6.59
CA ILE A 84 -4.93 12.17 5.17
C ILE A 84 -3.99 13.03 4.32
N ASP A 85 -3.90 14.34 4.60
CA ASP A 85 -2.94 15.23 3.91
C ASP A 85 -1.49 14.73 4.06
N SER A 86 -1.11 14.20 5.23
CA SER A 86 0.23 13.62 5.43
C SER A 86 0.52 12.38 4.58
N PHE A 87 -0.52 11.65 4.18
CA PHE A 87 -0.38 10.50 3.27
C PHE A 87 -0.43 10.93 1.80
N LYS A 88 -1.32 11.87 1.45
CA LYS A 88 -1.44 12.48 0.11
C LYS A 88 -0.17 13.23 -0.32
N ALA A 89 0.60 13.73 0.63
CA ALA A 89 1.89 14.37 0.35
C ALA A 89 2.96 13.41 -0.24
N ALA A 90 2.74 12.09 -0.18
CA ALA A 90 3.67 11.10 -0.73
C ALA A 90 3.61 11.03 -2.27
N LYS A 91 4.59 10.35 -2.88
CA LYS A 91 4.64 10.07 -4.33
C LYS A 91 3.60 9.04 -4.80
N GLY A 92 3.07 8.22 -3.90
CA GLY A 92 2.22 7.09 -4.26
C GLY A 92 1.84 6.18 -3.09
N THR A 93 0.91 5.26 -3.36
CA THR A 93 0.40 4.24 -2.43
C THR A 93 0.44 2.87 -3.08
N VAL A 94 0.77 1.85 -2.28
CA VAL A 94 0.72 0.44 -2.69
C VAL A 94 -0.38 -0.22 -1.88
N LEU A 95 -1.46 -0.61 -2.56
CA LEU A 95 -2.61 -1.29 -1.95
C LEU A 95 -2.42 -2.79 -2.08
N PHE A 96 -2.45 -3.48 -0.95
CA PHE A 96 -2.26 -4.94 -0.85
C PHE A 96 -3.61 -5.63 -0.64
N TYR A 97 -3.86 -6.68 -1.41
CA TYR A 97 -5.05 -7.50 -1.37
C TYR A 97 -4.65 -8.99 -1.41
N GLU A 98 -5.58 -9.86 -1.03
CA GLU A 98 -5.40 -11.32 -1.08
C GLU A 98 -6.56 -11.97 -1.82
N ASP A 99 -6.23 -12.82 -2.79
CA ASP A 99 -7.16 -13.57 -3.63
C ASP A 99 -7.90 -14.63 -2.81
N LYS A 100 -9.17 -14.32 -2.49
CA LYS A 100 -9.98 -15.14 -1.59
C LYS A 100 -10.40 -16.47 -2.19
N ASP A 101 -10.63 -16.53 -3.49
CA ASP A 101 -11.04 -17.76 -4.18
C ASP A 101 -9.94 -18.83 -4.07
N VAL A 102 -8.67 -18.42 -4.21
CA VAL A 102 -7.52 -19.30 -4.03
C VAL A 102 -7.34 -19.72 -2.56
N VAL A 103 -7.51 -18.80 -1.60
CA VAL A 103 -7.43 -19.13 -0.16
C VAL A 103 -8.51 -20.15 0.23
N GLU A 104 -9.77 -19.91 -0.15
CA GLU A 104 -10.88 -20.84 0.12
C GLU A 104 -10.70 -22.18 -0.60
N GLY A 105 -10.17 -22.16 -1.83
CA GLY A 105 -9.83 -23.36 -2.58
C GLY A 105 -8.80 -24.24 -1.85
N LEU A 106 -7.80 -23.63 -1.20
CA LEU A 106 -6.82 -24.34 -0.38
C LEU A 106 -7.40 -24.83 0.95
N GLN A 107 -8.22 -24.02 1.64
CA GLN A 107 -8.89 -24.44 2.87
C GLN A 107 -9.79 -25.68 2.65
N LYS A 108 -10.47 -25.77 1.51
CA LYS A 108 -11.30 -26.92 1.13
C LYS A 108 -10.48 -28.19 0.83
N GLN A 109 -9.18 -28.06 0.52
CA GLN A 109 -8.27 -29.19 0.26
C GLN A 109 -7.55 -29.69 1.51
N PHE A 110 -7.42 -28.84 2.55
CA PHE A 110 -6.74 -29.13 3.80
C PHE A 110 -7.62 -28.73 5.00
N PRO A 111 -8.68 -29.51 5.30
CA PRO A 111 -9.64 -29.23 6.39
C PRO A 111 -9.05 -29.44 7.80
#